data_AF-A0A6G2PX36-F1
#
_entry.id   AF-A0A6G2PX36-F1
#
_cell.length_a   1.000
_cell.length_b   1.000
_cell.length_c   1.000
_cell.angle_alpha   90.00
_cell.angle_beta   90.00
_cell.angle_gamma   90.00
#
_symmetry.space_group_name_H-M   'P 1'
#
loop_
_entity.id
_entity.type
_entity.pdbx_description
1 polymer ?
#
loop_
_entity_poly.entity_id
_entity_poly.type
_entity_poly.pdbx_seq_one_letter_code
_entity_poly.pdbx_strand_id
1 'polypeptide(L)'
;VSQTGSTTSLPSADSGWAGEISLDLDMVSATCPNCNILLVEAKSASMTNLGTAVNEAVKLGAKYVSNSYGGSESSSDTSYDSSYYKHAGVVITASAGDEGYGAEYPAGSQYVTAVGGTALKKASNTRGWSESV
;
A
#
# COMPACT_ATOMS: atom_id res chain seq x y z
N VAL A 1 13.09 0.42 -7.14
CA VAL A 1 14.13 1.29 -6.53
C VAL A 1 14.05 1.16 -5.02
N SER A 2 15.09 1.51 -4.27
CA SER A 2 14.99 1.58 -2.81
C SER A 2 14.18 2.80 -2.34
N GLN A 3 13.85 2.86 -1.05
CA GLN A 3 13.23 4.03 -0.39
C GLN A 3 14.04 5.34 -0.50
N THR A 4 15.26 5.31 -1.03
CA THR A 4 16.09 6.50 -1.29
C THR A 4 16.27 6.79 -2.78
N GLY A 5 15.55 6.07 -3.65
CA GLY A 5 15.61 6.19 -5.10
C GLY A 5 16.80 5.44 -5.73
N SER A 6 17.57 4.68 -4.96
CA SER A 6 18.71 3.93 -5.49
C SER A 6 18.26 2.71 -6.30
N THR A 7 18.94 2.44 -7.42
CA THR A 7 18.78 1.22 -8.21
C THR A 7 19.83 0.16 -7.91
N THR A 8 20.84 0.50 -7.09
CA THR A 8 22.00 -0.37 -6.80
C THR A 8 22.15 -0.69 -5.32
N SER A 9 21.63 0.15 -4.43
CA SER A 9 21.58 -0.07 -2.99
C SER A 9 20.17 -0.49 -2.58
N LEU A 10 19.76 -1.68 -3.01
CA LEU A 10 18.47 -2.28 -2.70
C LEU A 10 18.50 -3.00 -1.33
N PRO A 11 17.35 -3.14 -0.64
CA PRO A 11 17.27 -3.97 0.55
C PRO A 11 17.59 -5.44 0.23
N SER A 12 17.98 -6.20 1.26
CA SER A 12 18.11 -7.65 1.14
C SER A 12 16.76 -8.28 0.82
N ALA A 13 16.75 -9.25 -0.09
CA ALA A 13 15.55 -10.00 -0.39
C ALA A 13 15.03 -10.73 0.86
N ASP A 14 13.72 -10.66 1.08
CA ASP A 14 13.01 -11.32 2.17
C ASP A 14 11.88 -12.17 1.57
N SER A 15 11.87 -13.48 1.85
CA SER A 15 10.89 -14.39 1.25
C SER A 15 9.46 -14.17 1.76
N GLY A 16 9.30 -13.62 2.98
CA GLY A 16 7.99 -13.26 3.52
C GLY A 16 7.39 -12.08 2.76
N TRP A 17 8.20 -11.06 2.47
CA TRP A 17 7.76 -9.90 1.68
C TRP A 17 7.71 -10.16 0.18
N ALA A 18 8.51 -11.09 -0.35
CA ALA A 18 8.51 -11.39 -1.78
C ALA A 18 7.13 -11.88 -2.27
N GLY A 19 6.39 -12.62 -1.45
CA GLY A 19 5.03 -13.05 -1.76
C GLY A 19 4.08 -11.86 -1.91
N GLU A 20 4.05 -10.99 -0.91
CA GLU A 20 3.20 -9.78 -0.89
C GLU A 20 3.55 -8.82 -2.04
N ILE A 21 4.83 -8.52 -2.24
CA ILE A 21 5.30 -7.65 -3.33
C ILE A 21 4.88 -8.21 -4.69
N SER A 22 4.98 -9.52 -4.89
CA SER A 22 4.57 -10.15 -6.16
C SER A 22 3.06 -10.06 -6.35
N LEU A 23 2.28 -10.32 -5.30
CA LEU A 23 0.82 -10.18 -5.30
C LEU A 23 0.39 -8.76 -5.70
N ASP A 24 0.97 -7.74 -5.07
CA ASP A 24 0.68 -6.33 -5.35
C ASP A 24 0.93 -5.97 -6.82
N LEU A 25 2.11 -6.34 -7.33
CA LEU A 25 2.50 -6.05 -8.72
C LEU A 25 1.58 -6.77 -9.72
N ASP A 26 1.26 -8.03 -9.46
CA ASP A 26 0.37 -8.82 -10.32
C ASP A 26 -1.06 -8.27 -10.33
N MET A 27 -1.59 -7.88 -9.17
CA MET A 27 -2.94 -7.31 -9.05
C MET A 27 -3.06 -5.93 -9.70
N VAL A 28 -2.05 -5.07 -9.54
CA VAL A 28 -2.01 -3.77 -10.24
C VAL A 28 -1.88 -3.97 -11.74
N SER A 29 -1.00 -4.88 -12.18
CA SER A 29 -0.80 -5.22 -13.59
C SER A 29 -2.08 -5.76 -14.25
N ALA A 30 -2.79 -6.67 -13.57
CA ALA A 30 -4.05 -7.22 -14.06
C ALA A 30 -5.17 -6.17 -14.14
N THR A 31 -5.21 -5.24 -13.19
CA THR A 31 -6.24 -4.19 -13.13
C THR A 31 -5.96 -3.06 -14.12
N CYS A 32 -4.70 -2.69 -14.32
CA CYS A 32 -4.27 -1.65 -15.25
C CYS A 32 -3.08 -2.11 -16.10
N PRO A 33 -3.32 -2.89 -17.17
CA PRO A 33 -2.26 -3.45 -18.01
C PRO A 33 -1.37 -2.42 -18.72
N ASN A 34 -1.86 -1.17 -18.85
CA ASN A 34 -1.12 -0.07 -19.50
C ASN A 34 -0.51 0.91 -18.49
N CYS A 35 -0.67 0.68 -17.18
CA CYS A 35 -0.07 1.54 -16.17
C CYS A 35 1.44 1.29 -16.09
N ASN A 36 2.21 2.36 -15.86
CA ASN A 36 3.61 2.22 -15.46
C ASN A 36 3.66 1.87 -13.98
N ILE A 37 4.28 0.75 -13.64
CA ILE A 37 4.36 0.26 -12.26
C ILE A 37 5.74 0.61 -11.68
N LEU A 38 5.74 1.33 -10.56
CA LEU A 38 6.94 1.69 -9.80
C LEU A 38 6.95 0.92 -8.48
N LEU A 39 7.89 -0.01 -8.33
CA LEU A 39 8.20 -0.63 -7.04
C LEU A 39 9.23 0.20 -6.28
N VAL A 40 8.88 0.63 -5.05
CA VAL A 40 9.80 1.27 -4.10
C VAL A 40 9.94 0.39 -2.87
N GLU A 41 11.13 -0.18 -2.66
CA GLU A 41 11.39 -1.14 -1.59
C GLU A 41 11.99 -0.45 -0.36
N ALA A 42 11.34 -0.64 0.79
CA ALA A 42 11.83 -0.17 2.08
C ALA A 42 12.94 -1.07 2.62
N LYS A 43 13.86 -0.48 3.40
CA LYS A 43 14.96 -1.16 4.09
C LYS A 43 14.47 -2.15 5.15
N SER A 44 13.32 -1.88 5.76
CA SER A 44 12.64 -2.77 6.70
C SER A 44 11.17 -2.41 6.79
N ALA A 45 10.37 -3.30 7.39
CA ALA A 45 8.93 -3.11 7.64
C ALA A 45 8.61 -2.13 8.78
N SER A 46 9.51 -1.19 9.10
CA SER A 46 9.21 -0.16 10.10
C SER A 46 8.45 0.98 9.43
N MET A 47 7.50 1.61 10.15
CA MET A 47 6.68 2.69 9.59
C MET A 47 7.51 3.86 9.06
N THR A 48 8.65 4.17 9.70
CA THR A 48 9.61 5.16 9.20
C THR A 48 10.18 4.80 7.83
N ASN A 49 10.57 3.54 7.61
CA ASN A 49 11.16 3.11 6.34
C ASN A 49 10.10 2.96 5.24
N LEU A 50 8.94 2.39 5.59
CA LEU A 50 7.78 2.29 4.70
C LEU A 50 7.27 3.68 4.28
N GLY A 51 7.07 4.59 5.22
CA GLY A 51 6.67 5.97 4.93
C GLY A 51 7.71 6.76 4.13
N THR A 52 9.01 6.48 4.32
CA THR A 52 10.05 7.03 3.45
C THR A 52 9.92 6.53 2.01
N ALA A 53 9.55 5.26 1.82
CA ALA A 53 9.27 4.71 0.48
C ALA A 53 8.04 5.37 -0.17
N VAL A 54 6.98 5.66 0.60
CA VAL A 54 5.82 6.43 0.10
C VAL A 54 6.25 7.80 -0.41
N ASN A 55 7.05 8.54 0.36
CA ASN A 55 7.59 9.83 -0.07
C ASN A 55 8.43 9.73 -1.35
N GLU A 56 9.28 8.70 -1.47
CA GLU A 56 10.09 8.51 -2.66
C GLU A 56 9.24 8.15 -3.88
N ALA A 57 8.19 7.33 -3.72
CA ALA A 57 7.25 7.03 -4.80
C ALA A 57 6.59 8.32 -5.34
N VAL A 58 6.10 9.18 -4.44
CA VAL A 58 5.50 10.48 -4.81
C VAL A 58 6.51 11.39 -5.49
N LYS A 59 7.74 11.47 -4.94
CA LYS A 59 8.84 12.26 -5.51
C LYS A 59 9.21 11.80 -6.91
N LEU A 60 9.15 10.50 -7.19
CA LEU A 60 9.37 9.92 -8.51
C LEU A 60 8.17 10.08 -9.46
N GLY A 61 7.10 10.73 -9.02
CA GLY A 61 5.97 11.13 -9.84
C GLY A 61 4.75 10.23 -9.74
N ALA A 62 4.71 9.27 -8.81
CA ALA A 62 3.52 8.45 -8.59
C ALA A 62 2.31 9.32 -8.24
N LYS A 63 1.19 9.07 -8.92
CA LYS A 63 -0.11 9.70 -8.63
C LYS A 63 -1.05 8.79 -7.83
N TYR A 64 -0.72 7.52 -7.77
CA TYR A 64 -1.43 6.47 -7.06
C TYR A 64 -0.38 5.62 -6.35
N VAL A 65 -0.48 5.49 -5.03
CA VAL A 65 0.44 4.70 -4.19
C VAL A 65 -0.39 3.66 -3.44
N SER A 66 -0.08 2.38 -3.64
CA SER A 66 -0.74 1.25 -2.98
C SER A 66 0.16 0.70 -1.88
N ASN A 67 -0.40 0.48 -0.69
CA ASN A 67 0.31 -0.07 0.46
C ASN A 67 -0.47 -1.27 1.04
N SER A 68 0.10 -2.47 0.97
CA SER A 68 -0.50 -3.69 1.52
C SER A 68 0.25 -4.11 2.79
N TYR A 69 0.30 -3.19 3.76
CA TYR A 69 0.94 -3.39 5.05
C TYR A 69 0.19 -2.60 6.13
N GLY A 70 0.28 -3.09 7.36
CA GLY A 70 -0.39 -2.50 8.51
C GLY A 70 0.35 -2.77 9.81
N GLY A 71 0.04 -1.96 10.81
CA GLY A 71 0.52 -2.13 12.18
C GLY A 71 -0.42 -1.43 13.16
N SER A 72 -0.23 -1.67 14.46
CA SER A 72 -1.06 -1.04 15.49
C SER A 72 -0.97 0.49 15.45
N GLU A 73 -2.12 1.15 15.64
CA GLU A 73 -2.17 2.60 15.83
C GLU A 73 -1.37 3.04 17.07
N SER A 74 -0.87 4.28 17.02
CA SER A 74 -0.01 4.83 18.05
C SER A 74 -0.12 6.35 18.16
N SER A 75 0.45 6.91 19.24
CA SER A 75 0.58 8.37 19.35
C SER A 75 1.49 9.01 18.29
N SER A 76 2.28 8.22 17.56
CA SER A 76 3.17 8.70 16.50
C SER A 76 2.45 8.94 15.17
N ASP A 77 1.22 8.43 15.02
CA ASP A 77 0.50 8.38 13.74
C ASP A 77 0.27 9.77 13.15
N THR A 78 -0.06 10.76 13.98
CA THR A 78 -0.20 12.16 13.53
C THR A 78 1.11 12.75 12.98
N SER A 79 2.26 12.32 13.49
CA SER A 79 3.57 12.71 12.96
C SER A 79 3.87 11.98 11.66
N TYR A 80 3.51 10.69 11.56
CA TYR A 80 3.65 9.92 10.33
C TYR A 80 2.72 10.40 9.20
N ASP A 81 1.51 10.82 9.54
CA ASP A 81 0.55 11.43 8.62
C ASP A 81 1.16 12.61 7.89
N SER A 82 1.66 13.57 8.67
CA SER A 82 2.28 14.78 8.14
C SER A 82 3.61 14.52 7.44
N SER A 83 4.36 13.51 7.87
CA SER A 83 5.69 13.21 7.31
C SER A 83 5.65 12.36 6.04
N TYR A 84 4.66 11.47 5.89
CA TYR A 84 4.69 10.40 4.89
C TYR A 84 3.43 10.30 4.02
N TYR A 85 2.25 10.59 4.55
CA TYR A 85 0.98 10.31 3.86
C TYR A 85 0.26 11.57 3.36
N LYS A 86 0.64 12.75 3.83
CA LYS A 86 0.05 14.03 3.39
C LYS A 86 0.64 14.51 2.05
N HIS A 87 0.13 13.97 0.95
CA HIS A 87 0.55 14.36 -0.42
C HIS A 87 -0.63 14.90 -1.25
N ALA A 88 -0.59 16.20 -1.56
CA ALA A 88 -1.65 16.83 -2.35
C ALA A 88 -1.65 16.33 -3.81
N GLY A 89 -2.83 15.93 -4.32
CA GLY A 89 -2.99 15.47 -5.69
C GLY A 89 -2.44 14.06 -5.96
N VAL A 90 -2.19 13.28 -4.90
CA VAL A 90 -1.82 11.87 -4.96
C VAL A 90 -2.87 11.06 -4.21
N VAL A 91 -3.33 9.97 -4.81
CA VAL A 91 -4.16 8.97 -4.13
C VAL A 91 -3.24 7.99 -3.42
N ILE A 92 -3.42 7.84 -2.12
CA ILE A 92 -2.70 6.83 -1.34
C ILE A 92 -3.72 5.88 -0.73
N THR A 93 -3.56 4.59 -0.98
CA THR A 93 -4.40 3.53 -0.43
C THR A 93 -3.61 2.69 0.55
N ALA A 94 -4.30 2.13 1.54
CA ALA A 94 -3.76 1.10 2.40
C ALA A 94 -4.81 0.01 2.69
N SER A 95 -4.39 -1.25 2.78
CA SER A 95 -5.21 -2.34 3.31
C SER A 95 -5.72 -1.99 4.71
N ALA A 96 -6.91 -2.45 5.08
CA ALA A 96 -7.50 -2.21 6.40
C ALA A 96 -7.26 -3.34 7.42
N GLY A 97 -6.42 -4.32 7.07
CA GLY A 97 -6.09 -5.47 7.90
C GLY A 97 -6.88 -6.73 7.57
N ASP A 98 -6.34 -7.88 8.02
CA ASP A 98 -6.89 -9.23 7.80
C ASP A 98 -7.37 -9.89 9.11
N GLU A 99 -7.24 -9.19 10.24
CA GLU A 99 -7.54 -9.67 11.59
C GLU A 99 -8.99 -9.41 12.03
N GLY A 100 -9.84 -8.94 11.11
CA GLY A 100 -11.25 -8.64 11.36
C GLY A 100 -11.45 -7.24 11.95
N TYR A 101 -12.03 -7.14 13.15
CA TYR A 101 -12.30 -5.84 13.76
C TYR A 101 -11.05 -5.22 14.36
N GLY A 102 -10.78 -3.97 14.00
CA GLY A 102 -9.66 -3.19 14.50
C GLY A 102 -9.37 -2.03 13.56
N ALA A 103 -8.59 -1.07 14.04
CA ALA A 103 -7.97 -0.07 13.19
C ALA A 103 -6.46 -0.36 13.13
N GLU A 104 -5.88 -0.17 11.96
CA GLU A 104 -4.44 -0.28 11.74
C GLU A 104 -3.91 0.97 11.03
N TYR A 105 -2.64 1.26 11.23
CA TYR A 105 -1.92 2.32 10.56
C TYR A 105 -1.08 1.73 9.41
N PRO A 106 -1.13 2.30 8.18
CA PRO A 106 -1.60 3.65 7.85
C PRO A 106 -3.06 3.76 7.40
N ALA A 107 -3.86 2.70 7.43
CA ALA A 107 -5.28 2.76 7.03
C ALA A 107 -6.10 3.77 7.84
N GLY A 108 -5.78 3.94 9.13
CA GLY A 108 -6.37 4.96 10.01
C GLY A 108 -5.98 6.40 9.70
N SER A 109 -5.03 6.64 8.79
CA SER A 109 -4.61 8.00 8.41
C SER A 109 -5.73 8.74 7.68
N GLN A 110 -5.99 9.99 8.07
CA GLN A 110 -6.96 10.85 7.39
C GLN A 110 -6.59 11.21 5.93
N TYR A 111 -5.34 10.95 5.53
CA TYR A 111 -4.82 11.23 4.19
C TYR A 111 -4.79 9.98 3.30
N VAL A 112 -5.18 8.83 3.83
CA VAL A 112 -5.16 7.53 3.14
C VAL A 112 -6.59 7.05 2.91
N THR A 113 -6.82 6.44 1.77
CA THR A 113 -8.06 5.69 1.52
C THR A 113 -7.89 4.27 2.05
N ALA A 114 -8.57 3.96 3.16
CA ALA A 114 -8.61 2.62 3.72
C ALA A 114 -9.39 1.66 2.81
N VAL A 115 -8.80 0.50 2.49
CA VAL A 115 -9.37 -0.51 1.59
C VAL A 115 -9.65 -1.78 2.39
N GLY A 116 -10.93 -2.04 2.63
CA GLY A 116 -11.40 -3.25 3.32
C GLY A 116 -11.58 -4.46 2.40
N GLY A 117 -11.75 -5.64 3.01
CA GLY A 117 -12.01 -6.90 2.33
C GLY A 117 -13.49 -7.23 2.15
N THR A 118 -13.80 -8.02 1.13
CA THR A 118 -15.15 -8.56 0.88
C THR A 118 -15.04 -10.00 0.37
N ALA A 119 -16.09 -10.80 0.58
CA ALA A 119 -16.20 -12.12 -0.03
C ALA A 119 -17.01 -12.05 -1.32
N LEU A 120 -16.34 -12.31 -2.45
CA LEU A 120 -16.97 -12.33 -3.77
C LEU A 120 -17.31 -13.75 -4.22
N LYS A 121 -18.54 -13.96 -4.70
CA LYS A 121 -18.98 -15.21 -5.35
C LYS A 121 -19.50 -14.89 -6.75
N LYS A 122 -19.13 -15.69 -7.74
CA LYS A 122 -19.66 -15.54 -9.10
C LYS A 122 -21.18 -15.65 -9.07
N ALA A 123 -21.85 -14.76 -9.80
CA ALA A 123 -23.29 -14.71 -9.86
C ALA A 123 -23.77 -14.37 -11.28
N SER A 124 -24.91 -14.92 -11.68
CA SER A 124 -25.57 -14.60 -12.95
C SER A 124 -26.39 -13.31 -12.83
N ASN A 125 -25.71 -12.19 -12.55
CA ASN A 125 -26.29 -10.85 -12.49
C ASN A 125 -25.44 -9.86 -13.32
N THR A 126 -25.90 -8.62 -13.50
CA THR A 126 -25.21 -7.62 -14.33
C THR A 126 -23.78 -7.30 -13.87
N ARG A 127 -23.49 -7.41 -12.56
CA ARG A 127 -22.15 -7.20 -11.99
C ARG A 127 -21.24 -8.44 -12.12
N GLY A 128 -21.81 -9.61 -12.40
CA GLY A 128 -21.10 -10.90 -12.46
C GLY A 128 -20.72 -11.49 -11.09
N TRP A 129 -20.98 -10.77 -10.00
CA TRP A 129 -20.59 -11.13 -8.64
C TRP A 129 -21.69 -10.78 -7.63
N SER A 130 -21.81 -11.59 -6.59
CA SER A 130 -22.44 -11.24 -5.31
C SER A 130 -21.36 -11.02 -4.26
N GLU A 131 -21.59 -10.08 -3.36
CA GLU A 131 -20.63 -9.60 -2.37
C GLU A 131 -21.23 -9.72 -0.96
N SER A 132 -20.40 -10.09 0.02
CA SER A 132 -20.72 -9.99 1.45
C SER A 132 -19.52 -9.48 2.24
N VAL A 133 -19.79 -8.88 3.40
CA VAL A 133 -18.82 -8.54 4.45
C VAL A 133 -18.96 -9.49 5.62
#